data_AF-A0A959THB6-F1
#
_entry.id   AF-A0A959THB6-F1
#
_cell.length_a   1.000
_cell.length_b   1.000
_cell.length_c   1.000
_cell.angle_alpha   90.00
_cell.angle_beta   90.00
_cell.angle_gamma   90.00
#
_symmetry.space_group_name_H-M   'P 1'
#
loop_
_entity.id
_entity.type
_entity.pdbx_description
1 polymer ?
#
loop_
_entity_poly.entity_id
_entity_poly.type
_entity_poly.pdbx_seq_one_letter_code
_entity_poly.pdbx_strand_id
1 'polypeptide(L)'
;GAISVSELCLVQRPAILVPLPTAAEDHQTRNARALSDRGAAKLVQDANTEQELGPAILGLLGDEQERDRMSAAMAAIGVQNAAEAIASEVVRLARA
;
A
#
# COMPACT_ATOMS: atom_id res chain seq x y z
N GLY A 1 -6.96 -1.49 4.62
CA GLY A 1 -6.78 -2.86 5.16
C GLY A 1 -5.79 -3.65 4.31
N ALA A 2 -5.38 -4.85 4.73
CA ALA A 2 -4.32 -5.62 4.05
C ALA A 2 -4.66 -5.95 2.58
N ILE A 3 -5.88 -6.40 2.30
CA ILE A 3 -6.35 -6.68 0.93
C ILE A 3 -6.28 -5.42 0.07
N SER A 4 -6.79 -4.30 0.57
CA SER A 4 -6.79 -3.02 -0.16
C SER A 4 -5.37 -2.56 -0.52
N VAL A 5 -4.39 -2.79 0.37
CA VAL A 5 -2.98 -2.48 0.08
C VAL A 5 -2.45 -3.34 -1.07
N SER A 6 -2.77 -4.63 -1.09
CA SER A 6 -2.39 -5.51 -2.21
C SER A 6 -3.07 -5.12 -3.52
N GLU A 7 -4.35 -4.74 -3.48
CA GLU A 7 -5.09 -4.28 -4.66
C GLU A 7 -4.48 -2.99 -5.23
N LEU A 8 -4.10 -2.03 -4.37
CA LEU A 8 -3.43 -0.79 -4.77
C LEU A 8 -2.13 -1.06 -5.54
N CYS A 9 -1.33 -2.04 -5.09
CA CYS A 9 -0.12 -2.45 -5.78
C CYS A 9 -0.41 -3.01 -7.18
N LEU A 10 -1.51 -3.76 -7.34
CA LEU A 10 -1.89 -4.35 -8.62
C LEU A 10 -2.46 -3.31 -9.61
N VAL A 11 -3.22 -2.33 -9.12
CA VAL A 11 -3.72 -1.22 -9.96
C VAL A 11 -2.69 -0.12 -10.20
N GLN A 12 -1.56 -0.16 -9.48
CA GLN A 12 -0.41 0.73 -9.65
C GLN A 12 -0.75 2.21 -9.51
N ARG A 13 -1.68 2.54 -8.60
CA ARG A 13 -2.11 3.93 -8.40
C ARG A 13 -1.40 4.57 -7.21
N PRO A 14 -0.92 5.82 -7.35
CA PRO A 14 -0.48 6.62 -6.21
C PRO A 14 -1.57 6.68 -5.14
N ALA A 15 -1.19 6.53 -3.88
CA ALA A 15 -2.12 6.51 -2.77
C ALA A 15 -1.60 7.31 -1.57
N ILE A 16 -2.52 7.92 -0.84
CA ILE A 16 -2.29 8.46 0.50
C ILE A 16 -3.05 7.56 1.47
N LEU A 17 -2.33 6.94 2.39
CA LEU A 17 -2.87 5.99 3.35
C LEU A 17 -3.03 6.68 4.70
N VAL A 18 -4.25 6.62 5.24
CA VAL A 18 -4.60 7.09 6.58
C VAL A 18 -5.00 5.88 7.42
N PRO A 19 -4.08 5.32 8.23
CA PRO A 19 -4.38 4.15 9.04
C PRO A 19 -5.39 4.47 10.14
N LEU A 20 -6.37 3.59 10.33
CA LEU A 20 -7.30 3.71 11.45
C LEU A 20 -6.57 3.44 12.79
N PRO A 21 -6.57 4.37 13.76
CA PRO A 21 -5.78 4.27 14.98
C PRO A 21 -6.29 3.19 15.95
N THR A 22 -7.56 2.80 15.84
CA THR A 22 -8.19 1.78 16.68
C THR A 22 -8.07 0.36 16.13
N ALA A 23 -7.35 0.17 15.01
CA ALA A 23 -7.09 -1.15 14.48
C ALA A 23 -6.28 -1.98 15.48
N ALA A 24 -6.71 -3.22 15.72
CA ALA A 24 -6.00 -4.14 16.60
C ALA A 24 -4.50 -4.21 16.24
N GLU A 25 -3.66 -4.26 17.27
CA GLU A 25 -2.19 -4.37 17.20
C GLU A 25 -1.48 -3.38 16.25
N ASP A 26 -2.11 -2.27 15.87
CA ASP A 26 -1.58 -1.29 14.91
C ASP A 26 -1.26 -1.90 13.52
N HIS A 27 -1.99 -2.96 13.13
CA HIS A 27 -1.75 -3.63 11.84
C HIS A 27 -1.95 -2.70 10.64
N GLN A 28 -2.84 -1.71 10.72
CA GLN A 28 -3.07 -0.80 9.59
C GLN A 28 -1.88 0.13 9.33
N THR A 29 -1.21 0.63 10.37
CA THR A 29 0.00 1.45 10.20
C THR A 29 1.12 0.62 9.61
N ARG A 30 1.29 -0.64 10.04
CA ARG A 30 2.26 -1.57 9.44
C ARG A 30 2.00 -1.80 7.96
N ASN A 31 0.74 -2.03 7.58
CA ASN A 31 0.36 -2.18 6.17
C ASN A 31 0.65 -0.91 5.35
N ALA A 32 0.41 0.28 5.92
CA ALA A 32 0.70 1.52 5.23
C ALA A 32 2.20 1.75 5.06
N ARG A 33 3.00 1.48 6.11
CA ARG A 33 4.47 1.55 6.09
C ARG A 33 5.10 0.61 5.06
N ALA A 34 4.52 -0.59 4.88
CA ALA A 34 4.96 -1.53 3.86
C ALA A 34 4.97 -0.92 2.43
N LEU A 35 4.14 0.10 2.18
CA LEU A 35 4.14 0.86 0.92
C LEU A 35 4.91 2.18 1.04
N SER A 36 4.67 2.96 2.09
CA SER A 36 5.24 4.30 2.20
C SER A 36 6.76 4.31 2.34
N ASP A 37 7.31 3.35 3.07
CA ASP A 37 8.76 3.26 3.28
C ASP A 37 9.50 2.83 1.99
N ARG A 38 8.75 2.33 1.00
CA ARG A 38 9.23 1.97 -0.35
C ARG A 38 8.90 3.04 -1.40
N GLY A 39 8.38 4.20 -0.98
CA GLY A 39 8.00 5.29 -1.88
C GLY A 39 6.78 5.00 -2.75
N ALA A 40 5.99 3.99 -2.42
CA ALA A 40 4.82 3.61 -3.21
C ALA A 40 3.54 4.35 -2.78
N ALA A 41 3.50 4.87 -1.55
CA ALA A 41 2.39 5.64 -1.02
C ALA A 41 2.88 6.75 -0.08
N LYS A 42 2.04 7.75 0.19
CA LYS A 42 2.24 8.64 1.34
C LYS A 42 1.48 8.09 2.54
N LEU A 43 2.05 8.25 3.73
CA LEU A 43 1.41 7.94 5.00
C LEU A 43 1.04 9.25 5.70
N VAL A 44 -0.22 9.40 6.06
CA VAL A 44 -0.71 10.49 6.92
C VAL A 44 -1.34 9.84 8.15
N GLN A 45 -0.93 10.26 9.35
CA GLN A 45 -1.55 9.75 10.58
C GLN A 45 -2.95 10.34 10.74
N ASP A 46 -3.89 9.55 11.23
CA ASP A 46 -5.29 9.96 11.45
C ASP A 46 -5.37 11.27 12.25
N ALA A 47 -4.57 11.38 13.32
CA ALA A 47 -4.48 12.57 14.18
C ALA A 47 -4.01 13.85 13.47
N ASN A 48 -3.31 13.73 12.33
CA ASN A 48 -2.75 14.87 11.59
C ASN A 48 -3.55 15.19 10.32
N THR A 49 -4.63 14.44 10.04
CA THR A 49 -5.37 14.52 8.77
C THR A 49 -5.83 15.93 8.44
N GLU A 50 -6.34 16.68 9.41
CA GLU A 50 -6.81 18.06 9.21
C GLU A 50 -5.73 18.99 8.66
N GLN A 51 -4.48 18.76 9.04
CA GLN A 51 -3.35 19.64 8.73
C GLN A 51 -2.58 19.12 7.50
N GLU A 52 -2.44 17.81 7.35
CA GLU A 52 -1.54 17.20 6.37
C GLU A 52 -2.25 16.67 5.12
N LEU A 53 -3.50 16.21 5.21
CA LEU A 53 -4.14 15.50 4.10
C LEU A 53 -4.40 16.40 2.89
N GLY A 54 -4.93 17.61 3.11
CA GLY A 54 -5.19 18.58 2.05
C GLY A 54 -3.92 18.95 1.26
N PRO A 55 -2.85 19.41 1.94
CA PRO A 55 -1.56 19.67 1.30
C PRO A 55 -0.98 18.44 0.59
N ALA A 56 -1.09 17.24 1.17
CA ALA A 56 -0.59 16.02 0.55
C ALA A 56 -1.34 15.69 -0.75
N ILE A 57 -2.67 15.86 -0.78
CA ILE A 57 -3.49 15.67 -1.99
C ILE A 57 -3.09 16.69 -3.06
N LEU A 58 -3.06 17.98 -2.72
CA LEU A 58 -2.73 19.04 -3.68
C LEU A 58 -1.31 18.89 -4.23
N GLY A 59 -0.34 18.54 -3.37
CA GLY A 59 1.02 18.24 -3.79
C GLY A 59 1.08 17.06 -4.77
N LEU A 60 0.35 15.98 -4.48
CA LEU A 60 0.34 14.80 -5.36
C LEU A 60 -0.39 15.07 -6.69
N LEU A 61 -1.43 15.92 -6.70
CA LEU A 61 -2.11 16.35 -7.93
C LEU A 61 -1.23 17.27 -8.79
N GLY A 62 -0.40 18.10 -8.16
CA GLY A 62 0.51 19.03 -8.84
C GLY A 62 1.81 18.40 -9.36
N ASP A 63 2.18 17.21 -8.89
CA ASP A 63 3.47 16.58 -9.20
C ASP A 63 3.28 15.27 -9.96
N GLU A 64 3.36 15.33 -11.30
CA GLU A 64 3.28 14.16 -12.18
C GLU A 64 4.45 13.20 -12.00
N GLN A 65 5.66 13.73 -11.81
CA GLN A 65 6.84 12.91 -11.66
C GLN A 65 6.78 12.05 -10.39
N GLU A 66 6.26 12.63 -9.30
CA GLU A 66 6.07 11.91 -8.05
C GLU A 66 4.99 10.81 -8.18
N ARG A 67 3.90 11.07 -8.93
CA ARG A 67 2.90 10.04 -9.22
C ARG A 67 3.48 8.88 -10.02
N ASP A 68 4.30 9.17 -11.03
CA ASP A 68 4.93 8.13 -11.85
C ASP A 68 5.90 7.28 -11.02
N ARG A 69 6.68 7.91 -10.13
CA ARG A 69 7.56 7.20 -9.19
C ARG A 69 6.77 6.30 -8.26
N MET A 70 5.69 6.78 -7.66
CA MET A 70 4.82 5.97 -6.80
C MET A 70 4.19 4.81 -7.56
N SER A 71 3.71 5.05 -8.78
CA SER A 71 3.11 4.01 -9.63
C SER A 71 4.13 2.90 -9.94
N ALA A 72 5.36 3.27 -10.31
CA ALA A 72 6.45 2.32 -10.54
C ALA A 72 6.82 1.53 -9.26
N ALA A 73 6.87 2.21 -8.11
CA ALA A 73 7.13 1.56 -6.83
C ALA A 73 6.01 0.58 -6.43
N MET A 74 4.74 0.95 -6.65
CA MET A 74 3.57 0.07 -6.48
C MET A 74 3.68 -1.18 -7.34
N ALA A 75 4.03 -1.02 -8.63
CA ALA A 75 4.22 -2.13 -9.55
C ALA A 75 5.31 -3.11 -9.08
N ALA A 76 6.42 -2.59 -8.52
CA ALA A 76 7.51 -3.40 -7.99
C ALA A 76 7.15 -4.16 -6.68
N ILE A 77 6.07 -3.76 -6.00
CA ILE A 77 5.56 -4.44 -4.80
C ILE A 77 4.52 -5.51 -5.15
N GLY A 78 3.73 -5.28 -6.20
CA GLY A 78 2.58 -6.11 -6.55
C GLY A 78 2.92 -7.57 -6.83
N VAL A 79 2.10 -8.48 -6.30
CA VAL A 79 2.20 -9.93 -6.55
C VAL A 79 0.95 -10.40 -7.28
N GLN A 80 1.08 -10.72 -8.57
CA GLN A 80 -0.07 -11.03 -9.44
C GLN A 80 -0.62 -12.45 -9.26
N ASN A 81 0.22 -13.42 -8.90
CA ASN A 81 -0.11 -14.84 -8.85
C ASN A 81 -0.12 -15.41 -7.42
N ALA A 82 -0.39 -14.58 -6.41
CA ALA A 82 -0.32 -14.97 -5.01
C ALA A 82 -1.18 -16.21 -4.69
N ALA A 83 -2.41 -16.27 -5.22
CA ALA A 83 -3.30 -17.40 -4.99
C ALA A 83 -2.75 -18.72 -5.57
N GLU A 84 -2.21 -18.68 -6.79
CA GLU A 84 -1.62 -19.86 -7.44
C GLU A 84 -0.33 -20.31 -6.74
N ALA A 85 0.50 -19.37 -6.31
CA ALA A 85 1.73 -19.66 -5.56
C ALA A 85 1.41 -20.36 -4.23
N ILE A 86 0.42 -19.86 -3.48
CA ILE A 86 -0.02 -20.47 -2.22
C ILE A 86 -0.61 -21.86 -2.47
N ALA A 87 -1.49 -22.01 -3.47
CA ALA A 87 -2.09 -23.31 -3.79
C ALA A 87 -1.04 -24.35 -4.18
N SER A 88 -0.06 -23.96 -5.00
CA SER A 88 1.05 -24.82 -5.42
C SER A 88 1.88 -25.28 -4.22
N GLU A 89 2.17 -24.39 -3.28
CA GLU A 89 2.93 -24.71 -2.08
C GLU A 89 2.17 -25.67 -1.14
N VAL A 90 0.86 -25.47 -0.96
CA VAL A 90 0.02 -26.39 -0.18
C VAL A 90 0.01 -27.79 -0.80
N VAL A 91 -0.14 -27.89 -2.13
CA VAL A 91 -0.11 -29.19 -2.84
C VAL A 91 1.27 -29.86 -2.71
N ARG A 92 2.36 -29.10 -2.79
CA ARG A 92 3.73 -29.60 -2.63
C ARG A 92 3.94 -30.21 -1.24
N LEU A 93 3.51 -29.51 -0.19
CA LEU A 93 3.63 -29.98 1.20
C LEU A 93 2.75 -31.20 1.49
N ALA A 94 1.57 -31.30 0.87
CA ALA A 94 0.67 -32.44 1.06
C ALA A 94 1.15 -33.73 0.36
N ARG A 95 2.09 -33.63 -0.59
CA ARG A 95 2.67 -34.76 -1.33
C ARG A 95 4.06 -35.17 -0.82
N ALA A 96 4.63 -34.42 0.13
CA ALA A 96 5.88 -34.73 0.80
C ALA A 96 5.63 -35.69 1.97
#